data_AF-A0A1E4TYJ4-F1
#
_entry.id   AF-A0A1E4TYJ4-F1
#
_cell.length_a   1.000
_cell.length_b   1.000
_cell.length_c   1.000
_cell.angle_alpha   90.00
_cell.angle_beta   90.00
_cell.angle_gamma   90.00
#
_symmetry.space_group_name_H-M   'P 1'
#
loop_
_entity.id
_entity.type
_entity.pdbx_description
1 polymer ?
#
loop_
_entity_poly.entity_id
_entity_poly.type
_entity_poly.pdbx_seq_one_letter_code
_entity_poly.pdbx_strand_id
1 'polypeptide(L)'
;HISESRWTIRNWYCHLHWKNIFLNIILPCYGVIIPLLSYVFGFKLINFCKDYLTIFAINYFVTCLSINIIYHRYYSHKSFKIDSIFFKFFLLLVATSGGVGNAKWWCLSHRAHHRFCDTERDPSNVRKGFWYSHLGWIVLVHHPKIQKAMQELEYEDLNNDYLIKWQHENYFRLFLVFGLILPIIILKQFFLVHESILGISVVFVSWKVFLVQQTFSNINSLCHCKIRGIGSTQPFDNRKTPKNNFLFNLITFGEGNHNFHHEFPSDYRNGTQWYDLDPTKWVLKIFSLFKIVSDLKKTSKTSIDQLLIQQQQKIIDLKRSQLNWGIPIDRLPKITPEQFKKILEGNGNSRALVVVSGIIHDVTPFINDHPGGVVLIKSSIGKDATSAFNGAVYAHSNAAHNLLATMRIAVLKGVDSEQIVWKQQQMENKDIPLKNDSEGKKIVRSGEQVTLIKAHSTTAGAA
;
A
#
# COMPACT_ATOMS: atom_id res chain seq x y z
N HIS A 1 -13.86 -22.03 20.26
CA HIS A 1 -15.02 -21.19 19.83
C HIS A 1 -15.53 -21.68 18.47
N ILE A 2 -16.76 -21.35 18.02
CA ILE A 2 -17.27 -21.86 16.71
C ILE A 2 -16.35 -21.49 15.54
N SER A 3 -15.71 -20.31 15.59
CA SER A 3 -14.72 -19.88 14.59
C SER A 3 -13.49 -20.79 14.45
N GLU A 4 -13.24 -21.69 15.41
CA GLU A 4 -12.09 -22.61 15.42
C GLU A 4 -12.51 -24.07 15.23
N SER A 5 -13.81 -24.38 15.34
CA SER A 5 -14.28 -25.75 15.12
C SER A 5 -14.20 -26.11 13.64
N ARG A 6 -13.98 -27.40 13.35
CA ARG A 6 -14.09 -27.90 11.97
C ARG A 6 -15.52 -27.73 11.45
N TRP A 7 -15.62 -27.42 10.17
CA TRP A 7 -16.90 -27.35 9.47
C TRP A 7 -17.44 -28.76 9.26
N THR A 8 -18.70 -28.95 9.62
CA THR A 8 -19.46 -30.18 9.44
C THR A 8 -20.86 -29.83 8.95
N ILE A 9 -21.55 -30.83 8.40
CA ILE A 9 -22.97 -30.69 8.00
C ILE A 9 -23.86 -30.26 9.18
N ARG A 10 -23.45 -30.57 10.43
CA ARG A 10 -24.24 -30.26 11.64
C ARG A 10 -23.99 -28.88 12.23
N ASN A 11 -22.91 -28.18 11.87
CA ASN A 11 -22.54 -26.90 12.50
C ASN A 11 -22.24 -25.76 11.52
N TRP A 12 -22.22 -25.98 10.19
CA TRP A 12 -21.87 -24.95 9.20
C TRP A 12 -22.67 -23.64 9.39
N TYR A 13 -23.96 -23.74 9.73
CA TYR A 13 -24.84 -22.59 9.94
C TYR A 13 -24.46 -21.75 11.18
N CYS A 14 -23.78 -22.36 12.16
CA CYS A 14 -23.30 -21.66 13.36
C CYS A 14 -22.07 -20.80 13.06
N HIS A 15 -21.36 -21.06 11.96
CA HIS A 15 -20.21 -20.26 11.54
C HIS A 15 -20.63 -18.96 10.83
N LEU A 16 -21.91 -18.77 10.52
CA LEU A 16 -22.41 -17.67 9.70
C LEU A 16 -23.11 -16.59 10.54
N HIS A 17 -22.82 -15.34 10.21
CA HIS A 17 -23.58 -14.17 10.66
C HIS A 17 -24.79 -13.96 9.76
N TRP A 18 -25.92 -14.60 10.08
CA TRP A 18 -27.12 -14.61 9.24
C TRP A 18 -27.65 -13.25 8.82
N LYS A 19 -27.57 -12.24 9.70
CA LYS A 19 -27.94 -10.85 9.35
C LYS A 19 -27.05 -10.28 8.24
N ASN A 20 -25.74 -10.56 8.30
CA ASN A 20 -24.78 -10.10 7.32
C ASN A 20 -24.86 -10.92 6.03
N ILE A 21 -25.15 -12.23 6.11
CA ILE A 21 -25.46 -13.07 4.94
C ILE A 21 -26.65 -12.50 4.17
N PHE A 22 -27.73 -12.12 4.87
CA PHE A 22 -28.88 -11.52 4.21
C PHE A 22 -28.51 -10.26 3.44
N LEU A 23 -27.78 -9.34 4.08
CA LEU A 23 -27.42 -8.05 3.49
C LEU A 23 -26.37 -8.15 2.38
N ASN A 24 -25.38 -9.04 2.50
CA ASN A 24 -24.23 -9.09 1.58
C ASN A 24 -24.33 -10.20 0.53
N ILE A 25 -25.27 -11.15 0.67
CA ILE A 25 -25.45 -12.27 -0.27
C ILE A 25 -26.88 -12.32 -0.78
N ILE A 26 -27.87 -12.46 0.10
CA ILE A 26 -29.27 -12.69 -0.33
C ILE A 26 -29.83 -11.46 -1.07
N LEU A 27 -29.62 -10.26 -0.52
CA LEU A 27 -30.09 -9.02 -1.14
C LEU A 27 -29.46 -8.77 -2.52
N PRO A 28 -28.14 -8.95 -2.74
CA PRO A 28 -27.55 -8.94 -4.08
C PRO A 28 -28.09 -10.03 -5.02
N CYS A 29 -28.25 -11.28 -4.54
CA CYS A 29 -28.83 -12.36 -5.34
C CYS A 29 -30.24 -12.01 -5.82
N TYR A 30 -31.07 -11.39 -4.99
CA TYR A 30 -32.37 -10.85 -5.38
C TYR A 30 -32.24 -9.88 -6.56
N GLY A 31 -31.23 -9.00 -6.55
CA GLY A 31 -31.01 -8.04 -7.63
C GLY A 31 -30.54 -8.67 -8.94
N VAL A 32 -30.04 -9.91 -8.93
CA VAL A 32 -29.63 -10.63 -10.15
C VAL A 32 -30.75 -11.53 -10.64
N ILE A 33 -31.37 -12.30 -9.75
CA ILE A 33 -32.40 -13.29 -10.08
C ILE A 33 -33.63 -12.61 -10.66
N ILE A 34 -34.08 -11.50 -10.07
CA ILE A 34 -35.33 -10.85 -10.49
C ILE A 34 -35.25 -10.28 -11.91
N PRO A 35 -34.19 -9.54 -12.31
CA PRO A 35 -33.98 -9.15 -13.72
C PRO A 35 -33.81 -10.34 -14.68
N LEU A 36 -33.15 -11.42 -14.22
CA LEU A 36 -32.97 -12.60 -15.06
C LEU A 36 -34.32 -13.28 -15.35
N LEU A 37 -35.18 -13.45 -14.34
CA LEU A 37 -36.54 -13.98 -14.52
C LEU A 37 -37.37 -13.06 -15.43
N SER A 38 -37.26 -11.74 -15.24
CA SER A 38 -37.86 -10.74 -16.13
C SER A 38 -37.48 -10.92 -17.59
N TYR A 39 -36.19 -11.15 -17.87
CA TYR A 39 -35.70 -11.42 -19.21
C TYR A 39 -36.23 -12.73 -19.77
N VAL A 40 -36.18 -13.83 -18.99
CA VAL A 40 -36.62 -15.17 -19.42
C VAL A 40 -38.13 -15.23 -19.70
N PHE A 41 -38.95 -14.59 -18.87
CA PHE A 41 -40.41 -14.61 -18.99
C PHE A 41 -40.98 -13.43 -19.79
N GLY A 42 -40.12 -12.59 -20.39
CA GLY A 42 -40.52 -11.55 -21.34
C GLY A 42 -41.24 -10.32 -20.75
N PHE A 43 -41.22 -10.12 -19.42
CA PHE A 43 -41.77 -8.90 -18.82
C PHE A 43 -40.69 -7.83 -18.67
N LYS A 44 -40.93 -6.59 -19.10
CA LYS A 44 -39.98 -5.48 -18.92
C LYS A 44 -40.04 -4.96 -17.49
N LEU A 45 -39.08 -5.37 -16.66
CA LEU A 45 -39.06 -4.97 -15.24
C LEU A 45 -38.34 -3.64 -14.98
N ILE A 46 -37.22 -3.43 -15.67
CA ILE A 46 -36.34 -2.28 -15.52
C ILE A 46 -36.20 -1.62 -16.88
N ASN A 47 -36.56 -0.36 -16.98
CA ASN A 47 -36.30 0.47 -18.13
C ASN A 47 -35.14 1.44 -17.80
N PHE A 48 -34.01 1.20 -18.46
CA PHE A 48 -32.78 1.97 -18.27
C PHE A 48 -32.86 3.29 -19.02
N CYS A 49 -33.60 4.27 -18.50
CA CYS A 49 -33.53 5.63 -19.01
C CYS A 49 -32.34 6.38 -18.37
N LYS A 50 -31.88 7.44 -19.05
CA LYS A 50 -30.73 8.25 -18.63
C LYS A 50 -30.92 8.85 -17.24
N ASP A 51 -32.11 9.37 -16.94
CA ASP A 51 -32.40 10.02 -15.67
C ASP A 51 -32.36 9.02 -14.52
N TYR A 52 -32.93 7.83 -14.71
CA TYR A 52 -32.93 6.75 -13.73
C TYR A 52 -31.50 6.31 -13.36
N LEU A 53 -30.65 6.08 -14.37
CA LEU A 53 -29.24 5.75 -14.16
C LEU A 53 -28.45 6.89 -13.51
N THR A 54 -28.77 8.14 -13.86
CA THR A 54 -28.12 9.34 -13.29
C THR A 54 -28.44 9.47 -11.80
N ILE A 55 -29.71 9.32 -11.41
CA ILE A 55 -30.12 9.38 -9.99
C ILE A 55 -29.50 8.22 -9.21
N PHE A 56 -29.41 7.03 -9.80
CA PHE A 56 -28.73 5.88 -9.20
C PHE A 56 -27.26 6.17 -8.93
N ALA A 57 -26.54 6.67 -9.94
CA ALA A 57 -25.12 7.01 -9.82
C ALA A 57 -24.89 8.09 -8.75
N ILE A 58 -25.74 9.13 -8.72
CA ILE A 58 -25.67 10.18 -7.68
C ILE A 58 -25.92 9.58 -6.30
N ASN A 59 -26.97 8.77 -6.12
CA ASN A 59 -27.30 8.17 -4.82
C ASN A 59 -26.17 7.26 -4.32
N TYR A 60 -25.61 6.43 -5.20
CA TYR A 60 -24.47 5.58 -4.93
C TYR A 60 -23.26 6.42 -4.49
N PHE A 61 -22.90 7.42 -5.28
CA PHE A 61 -21.77 8.31 -4.99
C PHE A 61 -21.94 9.06 -3.66
N VAL A 62 -23.10 9.68 -3.42
CA VAL A 62 -23.40 10.43 -2.20
C VAL A 62 -23.41 9.52 -0.97
N THR A 63 -23.83 8.26 -1.11
CA THR A 63 -23.75 7.27 -0.03
C THR A 63 -22.31 6.93 0.32
N CYS A 64 -21.47 6.59 -0.67
CA CYS A 64 -20.05 6.30 -0.44
C CYS A 64 -19.33 7.51 0.15
N LEU A 65 -19.57 8.70 -0.39
CA LEU A 65 -19.04 9.96 0.11
C LEU A 65 -19.44 10.20 1.58
N SER A 66 -20.70 9.94 1.94
CA SER A 66 -21.17 10.11 3.31
C SER A 66 -20.48 9.15 4.28
N ILE A 67 -20.29 7.87 3.90
CA ILE A 67 -19.54 6.90 4.71
C ILE A 67 -18.07 7.35 4.87
N ASN A 68 -17.43 7.80 3.79
CA ASN A 68 -16.06 8.29 3.81
C ASN A 68 -15.91 9.53 4.73
N ILE A 69 -16.87 10.46 4.68
CA ILE A 69 -16.88 11.65 5.54
C ILE A 69 -17.11 11.26 7.00
N ILE A 70 -18.23 10.59 7.30
CA ILE A 70 -18.72 10.47 8.68
C ILE A 70 -18.15 9.25 9.40
N TYR A 71 -18.11 8.06 8.78
CA TYR A 71 -17.61 6.84 9.45
C TYR A 71 -16.07 6.81 9.41
N HIS A 72 -15.49 7.00 8.23
CA HIS A 72 -14.06 6.85 8.01
C HIS A 72 -13.25 8.02 8.55
N ARG A 73 -13.38 9.23 7.97
CA ARG A 73 -12.50 10.35 8.30
C ARG A 73 -12.89 11.07 9.60
N TYR A 74 -14.17 11.23 9.89
CA TYR A 74 -14.63 11.88 11.13
C TYR A 74 -14.57 10.94 12.34
N TYR A 75 -15.43 9.92 12.41
CA TYR A 75 -15.51 9.08 13.61
C TYR A 75 -14.31 8.14 13.78
N SER A 76 -13.77 7.52 12.72
CA SER A 76 -12.65 6.58 12.92
C SER A 76 -11.32 7.30 13.16
N HIS A 77 -11.02 8.35 12.39
CA HIS A 77 -9.69 8.98 12.34
C HIS A 77 -9.59 10.39 12.91
N LYS A 78 -10.72 11.03 13.20
CA LYS A 78 -10.79 12.41 13.72
C LYS A 78 -10.00 13.39 12.85
N SER A 79 -10.08 13.26 11.53
CA SER A 79 -9.28 14.06 10.60
C SER A 79 -9.78 15.50 10.46
N PHE A 80 -10.94 15.84 11.01
CA PHE A 80 -11.54 17.17 11.02
C PHE A 80 -12.64 17.27 12.08
N LYS A 81 -13.22 18.47 12.26
CA LYS A 81 -14.34 18.74 13.16
C LYS A 81 -15.63 19.08 12.40
N ILE A 82 -16.75 18.68 12.98
CA ILE A 82 -18.11 19.01 12.54
C ILE A 82 -18.85 19.50 13.79
N ASP A 83 -19.21 20.78 13.80
CA ASP A 83 -19.94 21.39 14.91
C ASP A 83 -21.46 21.24 14.73
N SER A 84 -21.94 21.26 13.48
CA SER A 84 -23.37 21.12 13.17
C SER A 84 -23.87 19.70 13.43
N ILE A 85 -24.70 19.58 14.45
CA ILE A 85 -25.31 18.32 14.83
C ILE A 85 -26.29 17.80 13.77
N PHE A 86 -27.02 18.71 13.11
CA PHE A 86 -27.92 18.39 12.01
C PHE A 86 -27.17 17.82 10.81
N PHE A 87 -25.98 18.36 10.52
CA PHE A 87 -25.14 17.85 9.43
C PHE A 87 -24.61 16.45 9.73
N LYS A 88 -24.15 16.19 10.98
CA LYS A 88 -23.79 14.82 11.41
C LYS A 88 -24.97 13.86 11.28
N PHE A 89 -26.14 14.26 11.75
CA PHE A 89 -27.37 13.46 11.66
C PHE A 89 -27.70 13.10 10.20
N PHE A 90 -27.70 14.09 9.29
CA PHE A 90 -27.96 13.85 7.88
C PHE A 90 -26.95 12.88 7.25
N LEU A 91 -25.64 13.10 7.49
CA LEU A 91 -24.60 12.20 6.99
C LEU A 91 -24.75 10.77 7.52
N LEU A 92 -25.12 10.60 8.80
CA LEU A 92 -25.37 9.29 9.40
C LEU A 92 -26.56 8.57 8.74
N LEU A 93 -27.66 9.28 8.41
CA LEU A 93 -28.81 8.70 7.72
C LEU A 93 -28.44 8.25 6.31
N VAL A 94 -27.74 9.10 5.56
CA VAL A 94 -27.29 8.78 4.20
C VAL A 94 -26.29 7.63 4.22
N ALA A 95 -25.32 7.63 5.14
CA ALA A 95 -24.38 6.51 5.30
C ALA A 95 -25.08 5.20 5.69
N THR A 96 -26.10 5.27 6.55
CA THR A 96 -26.90 4.10 6.95
C THR A 96 -27.60 3.47 5.74
N SER A 97 -28.04 4.26 4.76
CA SER A 97 -28.64 3.73 3.51
C SER A 97 -27.70 2.82 2.70
N GLY A 98 -26.39 2.83 2.99
CA GLY A 98 -25.38 2.00 2.33
C GLY A 98 -25.29 0.56 2.83
N GLY A 99 -25.91 0.22 3.97
CA GLY A 99 -25.98 -1.17 4.44
C GLY A 99 -24.63 -1.78 4.87
N VAL A 100 -23.66 -0.97 5.30
CA VAL A 100 -22.29 -1.40 5.71
C VAL A 100 -22.14 -1.68 7.21
N GLY A 101 -23.23 -1.63 7.97
CA GLY A 101 -23.25 -1.78 9.43
C GLY A 101 -23.41 -0.43 10.13
N ASN A 102 -23.70 -0.50 11.45
CA ASN A 102 -23.82 0.70 12.26
C ASN A 102 -22.47 1.40 12.43
N ALA A 103 -22.51 2.71 12.64
CA ALA A 103 -21.32 3.56 12.68
C ALA A 103 -20.35 3.11 13.79
N LYS A 104 -20.85 2.77 14.98
CA LYS A 104 -20.04 2.30 16.10
C LYS A 104 -19.23 1.06 15.73
N TRP A 105 -19.89 0.01 15.25
CA TRP A 105 -19.24 -1.24 14.87
C TRP A 105 -18.26 -1.05 13.71
N TRP A 106 -18.64 -0.27 12.70
CA TRP A 106 -17.79 0.01 11.55
C TRP A 106 -16.49 0.73 11.98
N CYS A 107 -16.62 1.78 12.79
CA CYS A 107 -15.47 2.56 13.26
C CYS A 107 -14.54 1.74 14.16
N LEU A 108 -15.08 0.92 15.06
CA LEU A 108 -14.27 0.04 15.91
C LEU A 108 -13.55 -1.03 15.08
N SER A 109 -14.22 -1.61 14.09
CA SER A 109 -13.61 -2.58 13.17
C SER A 109 -12.48 -1.92 12.37
N HIS A 110 -12.70 -0.71 11.87
CA HIS A 110 -11.70 0.05 11.11
C HIS A 110 -10.49 0.46 11.97
N ARG A 111 -10.72 0.94 13.19
CA ARG A 111 -9.65 1.23 14.16
C ARG A 111 -8.85 -0.03 14.50
N ALA A 112 -9.52 -1.16 14.71
CA ALA A 112 -8.86 -2.46 14.95
C ALA A 112 -8.03 -2.89 13.74
N HIS A 113 -8.54 -2.71 12.53
CA HIS A 113 -7.81 -2.96 11.29
C HIS A 113 -6.53 -2.12 11.20
N HIS A 114 -6.58 -0.80 11.48
CA HIS A 114 -5.35 0.02 11.49
C HIS A 114 -4.35 -0.41 12.57
N ARG A 115 -4.83 -0.63 13.81
CA ARG A 115 -3.98 -0.91 14.96
C ARG A 115 -3.31 -2.28 14.84
N PHE A 116 -4.06 -3.28 14.40
CA PHE A 116 -3.65 -4.68 14.38
C PHE A 116 -3.47 -5.23 12.96
N CYS A 117 -3.41 -4.35 11.95
CA CYS A 117 -3.26 -4.68 10.53
C CYS A 117 -2.30 -5.86 10.33
N ASP A 118 -2.70 -6.82 9.50
CA ASP A 118 -1.91 -8.00 9.16
C ASP A 118 -1.72 -9.04 10.30
N THR A 119 -2.40 -8.90 11.44
CA THR A 119 -2.32 -9.86 12.56
C THR A 119 -3.63 -10.64 12.75
N GLU A 120 -3.62 -11.65 13.62
CA GLU A 120 -4.83 -12.41 13.98
C GLU A 120 -5.94 -11.58 14.65
N ARG A 121 -5.62 -10.35 15.08
CA ARG A 121 -6.56 -9.42 15.71
C ARG A 121 -7.18 -8.43 14.72
N ASP A 122 -6.70 -8.40 13.47
CA ASP A 122 -7.28 -7.61 12.38
C ASP A 122 -8.59 -8.28 11.89
N PRO A 123 -9.75 -7.58 11.95
CA PRO A 123 -11.02 -8.14 11.50
C PRO A 123 -10.98 -8.64 10.06
N SER A 124 -10.39 -7.84 9.16
CA SER A 124 -10.39 -8.06 7.70
C SER A 124 -9.01 -8.47 7.18
N ASN A 125 -8.24 -9.20 8.00
CA ASN A 125 -6.87 -9.62 7.69
C ASN A 125 -6.74 -10.33 6.32
N VAL A 126 -6.11 -9.66 5.35
CA VAL A 126 -5.85 -10.21 4.00
C VAL A 126 -4.98 -11.47 4.02
N ARG A 127 -4.17 -11.69 5.08
CA ARG A 127 -3.32 -12.88 5.20
C ARG A 127 -4.11 -14.17 5.39
N LYS A 128 -5.40 -14.08 5.75
CA LYS A 128 -6.34 -15.21 5.75
C LYS A 128 -6.90 -15.53 4.36
N GLY A 129 -6.53 -14.74 3.34
CA GLY A 129 -6.92 -14.91 1.96
C GLY A 129 -7.80 -13.77 1.46
N PHE A 130 -7.75 -13.53 0.14
CA PHE A 130 -8.50 -12.48 -0.54
C PHE A 130 -10.00 -12.52 -0.19
N TRP A 131 -10.64 -13.68 -0.35
CA TRP A 131 -12.08 -13.84 -0.11
C TRP A 131 -12.46 -13.63 1.36
N TYR A 132 -11.57 -13.94 2.30
CA TYR A 132 -11.79 -13.59 3.70
C TYR A 132 -11.83 -12.08 3.88
N SER A 133 -10.80 -11.35 3.43
CA SER A 133 -10.77 -9.88 3.56
C SER A 133 -11.86 -9.15 2.77
N HIS A 134 -12.34 -9.75 1.67
CA HIS A 134 -13.34 -9.16 0.81
C HIS A 134 -14.77 -9.37 1.35
N LEU A 135 -15.10 -10.59 1.78
CA LEU A 135 -16.46 -10.93 2.22
C LEU A 135 -16.49 -11.80 3.48
N GLY A 136 -15.58 -12.77 3.61
CA GLY A 136 -15.59 -13.73 4.72
C GLY A 136 -15.59 -13.06 6.10
N TRP A 137 -14.84 -11.97 6.28
CA TRP A 137 -14.76 -11.25 7.54
C TRP A 137 -16.10 -10.66 7.99
N ILE A 138 -17.01 -10.29 7.08
CA ILE A 138 -18.31 -9.73 7.48
C ILE A 138 -19.36 -10.83 7.66
N VAL A 139 -19.29 -11.92 6.89
CA VAL A 139 -20.31 -12.98 6.91
C VAL A 139 -20.01 -14.14 7.85
N LEU A 140 -18.76 -14.31 8.30
CA LEU A 140 -18.36 -15.36 9.24
C LEU A 140 -18.31 -14.84 10.67
N VAL A 141 -18.66 -15.70 11.62
CA VAL A 141 -18.55 -15.41 13.05
C VAL A 141 -17.10 -15.16 13.42
N HIS A 142 -16.80 -13.94 13.89
CA HIS A 142 -15.47 -13.52 14.29
C HIS A 142 -14.91 -14.37 15.43
N HIS A 143 -13.60 -14.57 15.40
CA HIS A 143 -12.86 -15.10 16.52
C HIS A 143 -12.94 -14.14 17.73
N PRO A 144 -13.03 -14.62 18.99
CA PRO A 144 -13.13 -13.77 20.18
C PRO A 144 -11.99 -12.74 20.32
N LYS A 145 -10.79 -13.09 19.86
CA LYS A 145 -9.64 -12.16 19.78
C LYS A 145 -9.93 -10.88 19.00
N ILE A 146 -10.72 -10.95 17.92
CA ILE A 146 -11.10 -9.80 17.11
C ILE A 146 -12.10 -8.94 17.89
N GLN A 147 -13.11 -9.56 18.52
CA GLN A 147 -14.09 -8.85 19.35
C GLN A 147 -13.41 -8.12 20.51
N LYS A 148 -12.48 -8.79 21.19
CA LYS A 148 -11.66 -8.18 22.25
C LYS A 148 -10.81 -7.02 21.72
N ALA A 149 -10.22 -7.15 20.53
CA ALA A 149 -9.46 -6.08 19.91
C ALA A 149 -10.30 -4.84 19.59
N MET A 150 -11.56 -5.03 19.19
CA MET A 150 -12.50 -3.92 18.98
C MET A 150 -12.91 -3.26 20.29
N GLN A 151 -13.18 -4.05 21.34
CA GLN A 151 -13.51 -3.54 22.68
C GLN A 151 -12.37 -2.71 23.29
N GLU A 152 -11.11 -3.13 23.10
CA GLU A 152 -9.94 -2.36 23.56
C GLU A 152 -9.80 -0.97 22.91
N LEU A 153 -10.46 -0.75 21.77
CA LEU A 153 -10.43 0.52 21.03
C LEU A 153 -11.72 1.33 21.20
N GLU A 154 -12.65 0.80 22.01
CA GLU A 154 -13.87 1.46 22.37
C GLU A 154 -13.56 2.55 23.40
N TYR A 155 -13.62 3.80 22.94
CA TYR A 155 -13.27 4.97 23.75
C TYR A 155 -14.50 5.86 23.96
N GLU A 156 -14.36 6.81 24.88
CA GLU A 156 -15.41 7.78 25.25
C GLU A 156 -15.98 8.56 24.07
N ASP A 157 -15.23 8.71 22.98
CA ASP A 157 -15.68 9.49 21.83
C ASP A 157 -16.87 8.86 21.09
N LEU A 158 -16.85 7.55 20.87
CA LEU A 158 -17.97 6.83 20.26
C LEU A 158 -19.06 6.51 21.29
N ASN A 159 -18.67 6.31 22.55
CA ASN A 159 -19.61 5.97 23.61
C ASN A 159 -20.37 7.17 24.16
N ASN A 160 -19.84 8.38 24.11
CA ASN A 160 -20.53 9.57 24.61
C ASN A 160 -21.25 10.35 23.51
N ASP A 161 -21.00 10.06 22.22
CA ASP A 161 -21.76 10.68 21.14
C ASP A 161 -23.17 10.07 21.05
N TYR A 162 -24.17 10.90 21.35
CA TYR A 162 -25.57 10.47 21.39
C TYR A 162 -26.10 10.02 20.03
N LEU A 163 -25.61 10.59 18.92
CA LEU A 163 -26.06 10.21 17.58
C LEU A 163 -25.55 8.81 17.22
N ILE A 164 -24.31 8.49 17.61
CA ILE A 164 -23.74 7.16 17.42
C ILE A 164 -24.54 6.11 18.19
N LYS A 165 -24.86 6.37 19.46
CA LYS A 165 -25.69 5.49 20.29
C LYS A 165 -27.09 5.28 19.67
N TRP A 166 -27.76 6.38 19.36
CA TRP A 166 -29.08 6.36 18.73
C TRP A 166 -29.09 5.57 17.41
N GLN A 167 -28.09 5.80 16.56
CA GLN A 167 -27.97 5.10 15.28
C GLN A 167 -27.64 3.63 15.47
N HIS A 168 -26.81 3.27 16.45
CA HIS A 168 -26.49 1.87 16.77
C HIS A 168 -27.75 1.10 17.21
N GLU A 169 -28.53 1.66 18.13
CA GLU A 169 -29.75 1.03 18.67
C GLU A 169 -30.86 0.90 17.62
N ASN A 170 -30.93 1.85 16.68
CA ASN A 170 -31.99 1.90 15.67
C ASN A 170 -31.53 1.47 14.27
N TYR A 171 -30.30 0.98 14.11
CA TYR A 171 -29.65 0.80 12.81
C TYR A 171 -30.50 0.04 11.80
N PHE A 172 -31.08 -1.09 12.21
CA PHE A 172 -31.88 -1.92 11.30
C PHE A 172 -33.13 -1.18 10.82
N ARG A 173 -33.84 -0.49 11.73
CA ARG A 173 -35.03 0.32 11.38
C ARG A 173 -34.66 1.46 10.45
N LEU A 174 -33.54 2.14 10.74
CA LEU A 174 -33.02 3.22 9.91
C LEU A 174 -32.61 2.71 8.52
N PHE A 175 -31.96 1.54 8.43
CA PHE A 175 -31.62 0.93 7.14
C PHE A 175 -32.87 0.54 6.35
N LEU A 176 -33.89 -0.04 6.98
CA LEU A 176 -35.15 -0.34 6.30
C LEU A 176 -35.81 0.92 5.74
N VAL A 177 -35.89 1.99 6.53
CA VAL A 177 -36.52 3.24 6.12
C VAL A 177 -35.68 3.96 5.08
N PHE A 178 -34.44 4.31 5.40
CA PHE A 178 -33.60 5.19 4.55
C PHE A 178 -32.84 4.44 3.44
N GLY A 179 -32.58 3.14 3.63
CA GLY A 179 -31.91 2.30 2.64
C GLY A 179 -32.89 1.63 1.67
N LEU A 180 -34.09 1.25 2.12
CA LEU A 180 -35.02 0.46 1.30
C LEU A 180 -36.29 1.23 0.91
N ILE A 181 -37.05 1.73 1.89
CA ILE A 181 -38.41 2.25 1.66
C ILE A 181 -38.38 3.66 1.06
N LEU A 182 -37.65 4.58 1.69
CA LEU A 182 -37.63 5.99 1.33
C LEU A 182 -37.10 6.23 -0.08
N PRO A 183 -36.01 5.57 -0.56
CA PRO A 183 -35.58 5.70 -1.94
C PRO A 183 -36.68 5.33 -2.95
N ILE A 184 -37.45 4.27 -2.68
CA ILE A 184 -38.56 3.85 -3.54
C ILE A 184 -39.65 4.93 -3.60
N ILE A 185 -40.06 5.46 -2.44
CA ILE A 185 -41.08 6.50 -2.36
C ILE A 185 -40.61 7.77 -3.08
N ILE A 186 -39.38 8.21 -2.83
CA ILE A 186 -38.83 9.43 -3.41
C ILE A 186 -38.78 9.32 -4.94
N LEU A 187 -38.28 8.21 -5.46
CA LEU A 187 -38.18 7.99 -6.92
C LEU A 187 -39.54 7.94 -7.58
N LYS A 188 -40.52 7.28 -6.94
CA LYS A 188 -41.86 7.15 -7.48
C LYS A 188 -42.61 8.48 -7.49
N GLN A 189 -42.46 9.28 -6.44
CA GLN A 189 -43.22 10.52 -6.25
C GLN A 189 -42.59 11.75 -6.92
N PHE A 190 -41.26 11.89 -6.85
CA PHE A 190 -40.59 13.16 -7.20
C PHE A 190 -39.77 13.10 -8.48
N PHE A 191 -39.29 11.92 -8.87
CA PHE A 191 -38.44 11.78 -10.05
C PHE A 191 -39.19 11.23 -11.27
N LEU A 192 -40.53 11.10 -11.18
CA LEU A 192 -41.44 10.66 -12.24
C LEU A 192 -40.94 9.41 -12.98
N VAL A 193 -40.24 8.55 -12.25
CA VAL A 193 -39.70 7.32 -12.80
C VAL A 193 -40.90 6.39 -13.01
N HIS A 194 -41.27 6.17 -14.28
CA HIS A 194 -42.38 5.29 -14.67
C HIS A 194 -42.09 3.80 -14.40
N GLU A 195 -40.95 3.47 -13.80
CA GLU A 195 -40.61 2.12 -13.35
C GLU A 195 -41.64 1.53 -12.39
N SER A 196 -41.72 0.20 -12.44
CA SER A 196 -42.41 -0.61 -11.44
C SER A 196 -41.69 -0.49 -10.09
N ILE A 197 -42.43 -0.61 -8.98
CA ILE A 197 -41.86 -0.65 -7.62
C ILE A 197 -40.78 -1.74 -7.52
N LEU A 198 -41.03 -2.87 -8.19
CA LEU A 198 -40.10 -3.99 -8.23
C LEU A 198 -38.80 -3.62 -8.96
N GLY A 199 -38.87 -2.95 -10.12
CA GLY A 199 -37.70 -2.44 -10.84
C GLY A 199 -36.88 -1.42 -10.03
N ILE A 200 -37.56 -0.50 -9.34
CA ILE A 200 -36.92 0.46 -8.43
C ILE A 200 -36.19 -0.25 -7.29
N SER A 201 -36.82 -1.25 -6.68
CA SER A 201 -36.21 -2.03 -5.60
C SER A 201 -34.97 -2.83 -6.04
N VAL A 202 -34.93 -3.32 -7.29
CA VAL A 202 -33.73 -4.01 -7.77
C VAL A 202 -32.55 -3.05 -7.87
N VAL A 203 -32.74 -1.89 -8.49
CA VAL A 203 -31.61 -0.99 -8.76
C VAL A 203 -31.22 -0.18 -7.53
N PHE A 204 -32.17 0.49 -6.87
CA PHE A 204 -31.87 1.43 -5.79
C PHE A 204 -31.77 0.80 -4.42
N VAL A 205 -32.25 -0.42 -4.25
CA VAL A 205 -32.16 -1.16 -2.99
C VAL A 205 -31.12 -2.27 -3.11
N SER A 206 -31.23 -3.17 -4.08
CA SER A 206 -30.29 -4.28 -4.19
C SER A 206 -28.95 -3.88 -4.80
N TRP A 207 -28.92 -3.38 -6.04
CA TRP A 207 -27.65 -3.06 -6.73
C TRP A 207 -26.90 -1.93 -6.06
N LYS A 208 -27.60 -0.88 -5.61
CA LYS A 208 -26.96 0.23 -4.90
C LYS A 208 -26.27 -0.24 -3.62
N VAL A 209 -26.97 -1.00 -2.77
CA VAL A 209 -26.38 -1.51 -1.52
C VAL A 209 -25.22 -2.45 -1.82
N PHE A 210 -25.38 -3.33 -2.82
CA PHE A 210 -24.32 -4.21 -3.28
C PHE A 210 -23.08 -3.43 -3.71
N LEU A 211 -23.21 -2.44 -4.59
CA LEU A 211 -22.08 -1.66 -5.08
C LEU A 211 -21.38 -0.90 -3.95
N VAL A 212 -22.14 -0.29 -3.02
CA VAL A 212 -21.56 0.35 -1.83
C VAL A 212 -20.75 -0.66 -1.02
N GLN A 213 -21.31 -1.83 -0.73
CA GLN A 213 -20.59 -2.88 0.00
C GLN A 213 -19.33 -3.32 -0.76
N GLN A 214 -19.41 -3.51 -2.08
CA GLN A 214 -18.24 -3.87 -2.90
C GLN A 214 -17.16 -2.79 -2.89
N THR A 215 -17.52 -1.50 -2.91
CA THR A 215 -16.55 -0.40 -2.74
C THR A 215 -15.72 -0.60 -1.48
N PHE A 216 -16.36 -0.81 -0.32
CA PHE A 216 -15.65 -0.94 0.95
C PHE A 216 -14.92 -2.29 1.10
N SER A 217 -15.52 -3.37 0.59
CA SER A 217 -14.86 -4.69 0.52
C SER A 217 -13.60 -4.68 -0.35
N ASN A 218 -13.60 -3.91 -1.44
CA ASN A 218 -12.43 -3.72 -2.31
C ASN A 218 -11.29 -2.97 -1.61
N ILE A 219 -11.59 -2.07 -0.67
CA ILE A 219 -10.56 -1.40 0.15
C ILE A 219 -9.83 -2.45 0.98
N ASN A 220 -10.56 -3.29 1.70
CA ASN A 220 -9.99 -4.31 2.58
C ASN A 220 -9.25 -5.43 1.82
N SER A 221 -9.61 -5.70 0.57
CA SER A 221 -9.02 -6.78 -0.22
C SER A 221 -8.04 -6.28 -1.30
N LEU A 222 -8.53 -5.61 -2.34
CA LEU A 222 -7.72 -5.19 -3.49
C LEU A 222 -6.61 -4.22 -3.09
N CYS A 223 -6.88 -3.31 -2.14
CA CYS A 223 -5.88 -2.34 -1.70
C CYS A 223 -4.84 -2.93 -0.72
N HIS A 224 -4.93 -4.22 -0.39
CA HIS A 224 -3.91 -4.96 0.35
C HIS A 224 -3.19 -6.02 -0.50
N CYS A 225 -3.72 -6.33 -1.68
CA CYS A 225 -3.18 -7.37 -2.55
C CYS A 225 -2.16 -6.84 -3.56
N LYS A 226 -1.13 -7.66 -3.86
CA LYS A 226 -0.26 -7.43 -5.01
C LYS A 226 -0.86 -8.16 -6.21
N ILE A 227 -1.48 -7.42 -7.12
CA ILE A 227 -2.05 -8.00 -8.35
C ILE A 227 -1.07 -7.80 -9.50
N ARG A 228 -0.66 -8.90 -10.13
CA ARG A 228 0.30 -8.89 -11.26
C ARG A 228 -0.30 -8.09 -12.41
N GLY A 229 0.48 -7.16 -12.97
CA GLY A 229 0.06 -6.31 -14.09
C GLY A 229 -0.76 -5.08 -13.70
N ILE A 230 -1.16 -4.93 -12.42
CA ILE A 230 -1.90 -3.74 -11.94
C ILE A 230 -1.00 -3.01 -10.94
N GLY A 231 -0.47 -1.86 -11.36
CA GLY A 231 0.63 -1.10 -10.74
C GLY A 231 0.42 -0.67 -9.27
N SER A 232 0.44 -1.64 -8.36
CA SER A 232 0.25 -1.45 -6.92
C SER A 232 1.59 -1.11 -6.26
N THR A 233 1.63 -0.02 -5.49
CA THR A 233 2.87 0.53 -4.94
C THR A 233 2.81 0.74 -3.43
N GLN A 234 3.97 0.79 -2.77
CA GLN A 234 4.10 1.08 -1.34
C GLN A 234 5.19 2.15 -1.13
N PRO A 235 4.90 3.41 -1.50
CA PRO A 235 5.90 4.47 -1.51
C PRO A 235 6.30 4.98 -0.12
N PHE A 236 5.56 4.66 0.94
CA PHE A 236 5.86 5.13 2.31
C PHE A 236 6.43 4.01 3.20
N ASP A 237 5.78 2.86 3.23
CA ASP A 237 6.22 1.70 4.01
C ASP A 237 5.71 0.39 3.38
N ASN A 238 6.55 -0.65 3.38
CA ASN A 238 6.22 -1.98 2.86
C ASN A 238 6.21 -3.09 3.93
N ARG A 239 6.25 -2.74 5.23
CA ARG A 239 6.16 -3.73 6.32
C ARG A 239 4.78 -4.37 6.45
N LYS A 240 3.73 -3.60 6.15
CA LYS A 240 2.33 -4.05 6.12
C LYS A 240 1.84 -4.22 4.68
N THR A 241 0.70 -4.88 4.48
CA THR A 241 0.09 -5.13 3.16
C THR A 241 -0.55 -3.94 2.42
N PRO A 242 -1.01 -2.83 3.05
CA PRO A 242 -1.67 -1.71 2.34
C PRO A 242 -0.85 -1.14 1.19
N LYS A 243 -1.51 -0.90 0.05
CA LYS A 243 -0.92 -0.48 -1.23
C LYS A 243 -1.70 0.68 -1.84
N ASN A 244 -0.99 1.53 -2.56
CA ASN A 244 -1.60 2.52 -3.45
C ASN A 244 -1.85 1.89 -4.82
N ASN A 245 -3.01 2.17 -5.41
CA ASN A 245 -3.33 1.75 -6.76
C ASN A 245 -4.34 2.71 -7.41
N PHE A 246 -3.99 3.29 -8.56
CA PHE A 246 -4.85 4.27 -9.24
C PHE A 246 -6.22 3.71 -9.65
N LEU A 247 -6.27 2.49 -10.20
CA LEU A 247 -7.52 1.86 -10.62
C LEU A 247 -8.41 1.58 -9.41
N PHE A 248 -7.84 1.08 -8.32
CA PHE A 248 -8.61 0.85 -7.10
C PHE A 248 -9.03 2.17 -6.45
N ASN A 249 -8.22 3.22 -6.58
CA ASN A 249 -8.57 4.55 -6.13
C ASN A 249 -9.80 5.12 -6.87
N LEU A 250 -9.98 4.78 -8.15
CA LEU A 250 -11.16 5.15 -8.93
C LEU A 250 -12.44 4.46 -8.41
N ILE A 251 -12.42 3.13 -8.28
CA ILE A 251 -13.61 2.36 -7.87
C ILE A 251 -13.96 2.53 -6.38
N THR A 252 -13.03 3.02 -5.57
CA THR A 252 -13.21 3.26 -4.12
C THR A 252 -13.44 4.74 -3.79
N PHE A 253 -13.64 5.60 -4.79
CA PHE A 253 -13.84 7.04 -4.61
C PHE A 253 -12.75 7.71 -3.75
N GLY A 254 -11.49 7.39 -4.06
CA GLY A 254 -10.33 8.01 -3.44
C GLY A 254 -9.73 7.24 -2.26
N GLU A 255 -10.29 6.09 -1.89
CA GLU A 255 -9.77 5.32 -0.74
C GLU A 255 -8.66 4.31 -1.09
N GLY A 256 -8.28 4.23 -2.36
CA GLY A 256 -7.32 3.26 -2.91
C GLY A 256 -5.85 3.66 -2.81
N ASN A 257 -5.54 4.88 -2.34
CA ASN A 257 -4.20 5.27 -1.89
C ASN A 257 -3.89 4.75 -0.49
N HIS A 258 -4.09 3.44 -0.31
CA HIS A 258 -4.19 2.83 1.01
C HIS A 258 -2.86 2.74 1.76
N ASN A 259 -1.72 2.77 1.06
CA ASN A 259 -0.41 2.88 1.69
C ASN A 259 -0.22 4.26 2.35
N PHE A 260 -0.69 5.34 1.71
CA PHE A 260 -0.70 6.66 2.34
C PHE A 260 -1.62 6.67 3.56
N HIS A 261 -2.83 6.14 3.40
CA HIS A 261 -3.83 6.12 4.47
C HIS A 261 -3.35 5.41 5.74
N HIS A 262 -2.71 4.25 5.60
CA HIS A 262 -2.25 3.46 6.74
C HIS A 262 -1.07 4.10 7.47
N GLU A 263 -0.28 4.89 6.77
CA GLU A 263 0.85 5.61 7.36
C GLU A 263 0.41 6.92 8.02
N PHE A 264 -0.56 7.62 7.41
CA PHE A 264 -1.07 8.91 7.87
C PHE A 264 -2.59 8.90 8.10
N PRO A 265 -3.11 8.06 9.02
CA PRO A 265 -4.55 7.82 9.17
C PRO A 265 -5.35 9.08 9.53
N SER A 266 -4.75 10.02 10.28
CA SER A 266 -5.40 11.28 10.67
C SER A 266 -5.34 12.39 9.62
N ASP A 267 -4.65 12.20 8.48
CA ASP A 267 -4.75 13.18 7.39
C ASP A 267 -6.17 13.14 6.81
N TYR A 268 -6.78 14.29 6.57
CA TYR A 268 -8.11 14.36 5.99
C TYR A 268 -8.13 13.94 4.52
N ARG A 269 -6.96 13.79 3.89
CA ARG A 269 -6.78 13.38 2.50
C ARG A 269 -6.36 11.93 2.44
N ASN A 270 -6.62 11.29 1.31
CA ASN A 270 -6.07 9.98 1.01
C ASN A 270 -5.11 10.07 -0.18
N GLY A 271 -4.06 10.88 -0.02
CA GLY A 271 -3.09 11.20 -1.07
C GLY A 271 -2.32 12.49 -0.76
N THR A 272 -1.15 12.64 -1.38
CA THR A 272 -0.26 13.78 -1.13
C THR A 272 -0.55 14.94 -2.09
N GLN A 273 -0.95 14.62 -3.33
CA GLN A 273 -1.12 15.58 -4.41
C GLN A 273 -2.54 16.16 -4.44
N TRP A 274 -2.66 17.37 -4.97
CA TRP A 274 -3.96 18.03 -5.11
C TRP A 274 -4.86 17.29 -6.13
N TYR A 275 -4.24 16.71 -7.17
CA TYR A 275 -4.88 15.96 -8.25
C TYR A 275 -5.07 14.47 -7.96
N ASP A 276 -4.55 13.94 -6.83
CA ASP A 276 -4.88 12.58 -6.42
C ASP A 276 -6.39 12.48 -6.29
N LEU A 277 -7.01 11.56 -7.05
CA LEU A 277 -8.45 11.38 -7.05
C LEU A 277 -8.92 11.09 -5.62
N ASP A 278 -9.64 12.03 -5.03
CA ASP A 278 -10.20 11.92 -3.69
C ASP A 278 -11.36 12.92 -3.59
N PRO A 279 -12.56 12.52 -4.05
CA PRO A 279 -13.75 13.38 -4.00
C PRO A 279 -14.06 13.84 -2.58
N THR A 280 -13.85 12.98 -1.57
CA THR A 280 -14.04 13.32 -0.15
C THR A 280 -13.14 14.48 0.28
N LYS A 281 -11.85 14.49 -0.12
CA LYS A 281 -10.93 15.61 0.14
C LYS A 281 -11.45 16.91 -0.46
N TRP A 282 -11.92 16.89 -1.70
CA TRP A 282 -12.39 18.10 -2.36
C TRP A 282 -13.68 18.63 -1.72
N VAL A 283 -14.62 17.75 -1.40
CA VAL A 283 -15.87 18.10 -0.71
C VAL A 283 -15.59 18.68 0.68
N LEU A 284 -14.73 18.05 1.48
CA LEU A 284 -14.33 18.57 2.80
C LEU A 284 -13.62 19.93 2.68
N LYS A 285 -12.80 20.12 1.64
CA LYS A 285 -12.16 21.41 1.39
C LYS A 285 -13.20 22.50 1.08
N ILE A 286 -14.19 22.20 0.24
CA ILE A 286 -15.30 23.12 -0.06
C ILE A 286 -16.10 23.43 1.21
N PHE A 287 -16.50 22.41 1.98
CA PHE A 287 -17.20 22.59 3.24
C PHE A 287 -16.42 23.42 4.26
N SER A 288 -15.08 23.35 4.26
CA SER A 288 -14.26 24.20 5.12
C SER A 288 -14.30 25.68 4.73
N LEU A 289 -14.44 26.00 3.43
CA LEU A 289 -14.60 27.38 2.97
C LEU A 289 -15.92 27.99 3.48
N PHE A 290 -16.97 27.17 3.59
CA PHE A 290 -18.27 27.55 4.13
C PHE A 290 -18.39 27.37 5.64
N LYS A 291 -17.31 27.00 6.35
CA LYS A 291 -17.29 26.73 7.80
C LYS A 291 -18.28 25.64 8.26
N ILE A 292 -18.67 24.73 7.36
CA ILE A 292 -19.48 23.55 7.70
C ILE A 292 -18.61 22.52 8.45
N VAL A 293 -17.33 22.46 8.09
CA VAL A 293 -16.31 21.66 8.77
C VAL A 293 -15.11 22.54 9.11
N SER A 294 -14.40 22.20 10.17
CA SER A 294 -13.22 22.93 10.66
C SER A 294 -12.05 21.98 10.96
N ASP A 295 -10.87 22.53 11.22
CA ASP A 295 -9.67 21.78 11.63
C ASP A 295 -9.29 20.60 10.72
N LEU A 296 -9.28 20.81 9.40
CA LEU A 296 -8.81 19.81 8.43
C LEU A 296 -7.34 19.45 8.72
N LYS A 297 -7.11 18.28 9.33
CA LYS A 297 -5.78 17.82 9.71
C LYS A 297 -5.00 17.39 8.48
N LYS A 298 -3.83 17.98 8.30
CA LYS A 298 -2.92 17.69 7.19
C LYS A 298 -1.56 17.31 7.75
N THR A 299 -1.03 16.18 7.32
CA THR A 299 0.33 15.75 7.66
C THR A 299 1.34 16.72 7.07
N SER A 300 2.40 17.02 7.84
CA SER A 300 3.47 17.91 7.40
C SER A 300 4.14 17.36 6.12
N LYS A 301 4.51 18.27 5.20
CA LYS A 301 5.23 17.88 3.99
C LYS A 301 6.55 17.20 4.32
N THR A 302 7.26 17.70 5.33
CA THR A 302 8.53 17.12 5.80
C THR A 302 8.38 15.66 6.24
N SER A 303 7.34 15.32 7.01
CA SER A 303 7.10 13.93 7.44
C SER A 303 6.80 13.01 6.26
N ILE A 304 6.04 13.50 5.27
CA ILE A 304 5.74 12.76 4.04
C ILE A 304 7.02 12.51 3.24
N ASP A 305 7.82 13.56 3.02
CA ASP A 305 9.06 13.49 2.24
C ASP A 305 10.11 12.59 2.93
N GLN A 306 10.19 12.62 4.26
CA GLN A 306 11.04 11.72 5.03
C GLN A 306 10.74 10.26 4.72
N LEU A 307 9.47 9.83 4.77
CA LEU A 307 9.11 8.44 4.50
C LEU A 307 9.31 8.05 3.04
N LEU A 308 9.01 8.95 2.10
CA LEU A 308 9.26 8.74 0.67
C LEU A 308 10.75 8.47 0.40
N ILE A 309 11.63 9.32 0.92
CA ILE A 309 13.09 9.15 0.75
C ILE A 309 13.58 7.89 1.45
N GLN A 310 13.11 7.62 2.68
CA GLN A 310 13.46 6.41 3.43
C GLN A 310 13.11 5.12 2.68
N GLN A 311 11.96 5.10 2.02
CA GLN A 311 11.49 3.97 1.25
C GLN A 311 12.19 3.86 -0.12
N GLN A 312 12.41 4.98 -0.80
CA GLN A 312 13.18 5.02 -2.04
C GLN A 312 14.61 4.50 -1.82
N GLN A 313 15.27 4.94 -0.75
CA GLN A 313 16.61 4.47 -0.41
C GLN A 313 16.63 2.96 -0.18
N LYS A 314 15.65 2.43 0.57
CA LYS A 314 15.50 0.98 0.77
C LYS A 314 15.37 0.20 -0.55
N ILE A 315 14.60 0.74 -1.51
CA ILE A 315 14.44 0.13 -2.84
C ILE A 315 15.74 0.23 -3.66
N ILE A 316 16.42 1.37 -3.60
CA ILE A 316 17.72 1.59 -4.27
C ILE A 316 18.75 0.59 -3.73
N ASP A 317 18.81 0.41 -2.41
CA ASP A 317 19.75 -0.53 -1.79
C ASP A 317 19.49 -1.98 -2.20
N LEU A 318 18.21 -2.38 -2.31
CA LEU A 318 17.84 -3.70 -2.82
C LEU A 318 18.22 -3.90 -4.30
N LYS A 319 18.00 -2.89 -5.14
CA LYS A 319 18.44 -2.94 -6.54
C LYS A 319 19.96 -3.01 -6.64
N ARG A 320 20.65 -2.21 -5.82
CA ARG A 320 22.11 -2.19 -5.74
C ARG A 320 22.67 -3.57 -5.36
N SER A 321 22.05 -4.28 -4.40
CA SER A 321 22.53 -5.59 -3.97
C SER A 321 22.39 -6.70 -5.03
N GLN A 322 21.64 -6.46 -6.11
CA GLN A 322 21.45 -7.40 -7.22
C GLN A 322 22.47 -7.20 -8.35
N LEU A 323 23.30 -6.16 -8.27
CA LEU A 323 24.29 -5.83 -9.29
C LEU A 323 25.68 -6.34 -8.90
N ASN A 324 26.49 -6.70 -9.89
CA ASN A 324 27.89 -7.03 -9.69
C ASN A 324 28.73 -5.74 -9.62
N TRP A 325 29.25 -5.43 -8.44
CA TRP A 325 30.14 -4.29 -8.20
C TRP A 325 31.62 -4.69 -8.13
N GLY A 326 31.94 -5.96 -8.40
CA GLY A 326 33.25 -6.53 -8.14
C GLY A 326 33.48 -6.93 -6.69
N ILE A 327 34.68 -7.42 -6.42
CA ILE A 327 35.11 -7.77 -5.05
C ILE A 327 35.42 -6.46 -4.30
N PRO A 328 34.85 -6.24 -3.09
CA PRO A 328 35.17 -5.11 -2.24
C PRO A 328 36.67 -4.98 -1.96
N ILE A 329 37.19 -3.76 -1.95
CA ILE A 329 38.63 -3.50 -1.81
C ILE A 329 39.25 -4.09 -0.51
N ASP A 330 38.56 -4.09 0.63
CA ASP A 330 39.07 -4.77 1.86
C ASP A 330 39.24 -6.26 1.72
N ARG A 331 38.40 -6.89 0.90
CA ARG A 331 38.42 -8.34 0.70
C ARG A 331 39.46 -8.77 -0.32
N LEU A 332 40.05 -7.83 -1.05
CA LEU A 332 41.10 -8.12 -2.00
C LEU A 332 42.41 -8.51 -1.28
N PRO A 333 43.10 -9.57 -1.74
CA PRO A 333 44.42 -9.90 -1.21
C PRO A 333 45.42 -8.79 -1.51
N LYS A 334 46.26 -8.46 -0.54
CA LYS A 334 47.35 -7.49 -0.70
C LYS A 334 48.61 -8.22 -1.16
N ILE A 335 49.15 -7.84 -2.31
CA ILE A 335 50.35 -8.47 -2.89
C ILE A 335 51.47 -7.45 -3.09
N THR A 336 52.72 -7.89 -2.94
CA THR A 336 53.91 -7.07 -3.17
C THR A 336 54.24 -6.95 -4.67
N PRO A 337 54.99 -5.91 -5.10
CA PRO A 337 55.46 -5.79 -6.47
C PRO A 337 56.24 -7.02 -6.96
N GLU A 338 57.05 -7.64 -6.09
CA GLU A 338 57.80 -8.86 -6.40
C GLU A 338 56.87 -10.05 -6.65
N GLN A 339 55.81 -10.19 -5.84
CA GLN A 339 54.78 -11.21 -6.06
C GLN A 339 53.99 -10.94 -7.34
N PHE A 340 53.66 -9.69 -7.64
CA PHE A 340 52.99 -9.31 -8.89
C PHE A 340 53.84 -9.69 -10.11
N LYS A 341 55.15 -9.40 -10.06
CA LYS A 341 56.10 -9.77 -11.12
C LYS A 341 56.20 -11.29 -11.30
N LYS A 342 56.27 -12.06 -10.20
CA LYS A 342 56.24 -13.53 -10.26
C LYS A 342 54.95 -14.08 -10.87
N ILE A 343 53.80 -13.46 -10.60
CA ILE A 343 52.51 -13.85 -11.21
C ILE A 343 52.52 -13.60 -12.72
N LEU A 344 53.16 -12.53 -13.19
CA LEU A 344 53.31 -12.26 -14.63
C LEU A 344 54.25 -13.27 -15.30
N GLU A 345 55.39 -13.56 -14.67
CA GLU A 345 56.41 -14.49 -15.20
C GLU A 345 55.95 -15.95 -15.20
N GLY A 346 55.24 -16.39 -14.15
CA GLY A 346 54.81 -17.78 -13.97
C GLY A 346 53.59 -18.20 -14.80
N ASN A 347 52.84 -17.26 -15.38
CA ASN A 347 51.59 -17.56 -16.12
C ASN A 347 51.77 -17.71 -17.64
N GLY A 348 52.99 -17.67 -18.18
CA GLY A 348 53.25 -17.95 -19.60
C GLY A 348 52.42 -17.11 -20.59
N ASN A 349 52.24 -15.80 -20.32
CA ASN A 349 51.41 -14.87 -21.10
C ASN A 349 49.90 -15.19 -21.18
N SER A 350 49.37 -16.11 -20.37
CA SER A 350 47.95 -16.49 -20.42
C SER A 350 46.99 -15.48 -19.78
N ARG A 351 47.48 -14.64 -18.87
CA ARG A 351 46.67 -13.63 -18.16
C ARG A 351 47.16 -12.21 -18.44
N ALA A 352 46.25 -11.32 -18.81
CA ALA A 352 46.49 -9.89 -18.93
C ALA A 352 46.10 -9.17 -17.65
N LEU A 353 47.12 -8.85 -16.84
CA LEU A 353 46.94 -8.10 -15.61
C LEU A 353 47.34 -6.64 -15.79
N VAL A 354 46.51 -5.72 -15.31
CA VAL A 354 46.79 -4.27 -15.38
C VAL A 354 46.55 -3.66 -14.00
N VAL A 355 47.42 -2.73 -13.59
CA VAL A 355 47.25 -1.96 -12.35
C VAL A 355 46.55 -0.65 -12.69
N VAL A 356 45.46 -0.36 -11.99
CA VAL A 356 44.78 0.95 -12.04
C VAL A 356 44.49 1.37 -10.61
N SER A 357 45.00 2.54 -10.24
CA SER A 357 44.93 3.13 -8.92
C SER A 357 45.40 2.21 -7.79
N GLY A 358 46.49 1.47 -8.00
CA GLY A 358 47.01 0.52 -7.03
C GLY A 358 46.20 -0.77 -6.87
N ILE A 359 45.15 -0.97 -7.69
CA ILE A 359 44.37 -2.21 -7.73
C ILE A 359 44.74 -2.99 -8.99
N ILE A 360 44.96 -4.29 -8.83
CA ILE A 360 45.29 -5.21 -9.91
C ILE A 360 43.99 -5.79 -10.46
N HIS A 361 43.84 -5.69 -11.78
CA HIS A 361 42.69 -6.17 -12.53
C HIS A 361 43.13 -7.26 -13.50
N ASP A 362 42.36 -8.35 -13.56
CA ASP A 362 42.48 -9.35 -14.61
C ASP A 362 41.56 -9.00 -15.77
N VAL A 363 42.12 -8.38 -16.80
CA VAL A 363 41.39 -7.93 -17.99
C VAL A 363 41.42 -8.96 -19.11
N THR A 364 41.97 -10.15 -18.87
CA THR A 364 42.04 -11.26 -19.85
C THR A 364 40.75 -11.49 -20.63
N PRO A 365 39.57 -11.62 -19.98
CA PRO A 365 38.34 -11.87 -20.71
C PRO A 365 37.84 -10.67 -21.53
N PHE A 366 38.36 -9.46 -21.28
CA PHE A 366 37.85 -8.21 -21.86
C PHE A 366 38.74 -7.63 -22.97
N ILE A 367 39.99 -8.09 -23.11
CA ILE A 367 40.98 -7.46 -24.02
C ILE A 367 40.42 -7.23 -25.44
N ASN A 368 39.75 -8.25 -25.99
CA ASN A 368 39.26 -8.24 -27.36
C ASN A 368 38.01 -7.37 -27.56
N ASP A 369 37.30 -7.07 -26.47
CA ASP A 369 36.07 -6.29 -26.47
C ASP A 369 36.31 -4.81 -26.13
N HIS A 370 37.57 -4.43 -25.84
CA HIS A 370 37.90 -3.07 -25.48
C HIS A 370 37.69 -2.09 -26.64
N PRO A 371 36.81 -1.08 -26.51
CA PRO A 371 36.47 -0.17 -27.60
C PRO A 371 37.64 0.68 -28.11
N GLY A 372 38.63 0.97 -27.25
CA GLY A 372 39.86 1.68 -27.65
C GLY A 372 40.87 0.79 -28.38
N GLY A 373 40.51 -0.46 -28.67
CA GLY A 373 41.34 -1.44 -29.35
C GLY A 373 42.28 -2.21 -28.43
N VAL A 374 42.69 -3.40 -28.92
CA VAL A 374 43.53 -4.37 -28.20
C VAL A 374 44.94 -3.85 -27.91
N VAL A 375 45.48 -3.01 -28.80
CA VAL A 375 46.88 -2.54 -28.73
C VAL A 375 47.14 -1.72 -27.46
N LEU A 376 46.20 -0.85 -27.07
CA LEU A 376 46.33 0.00 -25.88
C LEU A 376 46.30 -0.80 -24.57
N ILE A 377 45.51 -1.88 -24.53
CA ILE A 377 45.51 -2.78 -23.36
C ILE A 377 46.80 -3.59 -23.33
N LYS A 378 47.21 -4.16 -24.47
CA LYS A 378 48.43 -4.98 -24.56
C LYS A 378 49.68 -4.22 -24.12
N SER A 379 49.78 -2.93 -24.44
CA SER A 379 50.92 -2.09 -24.01
C SER A 379 50.95 -1.81 -22.50
N SER A 380 49.80 -1.97 -21.83
CA SER A 380 49.58 -1.73 -20.41
C SER A 380 49.66 -3.01 -19.55
N ILE A 381 49.79 -4.19 -20.16
CA ILE A 381 49.92 -5.45 -19.43
C ILE A 381 51.16 -5.41 -18.53
N GLY A 382 50.96 -5.75 -17.26
CA GLY A 382 51.98 -5.77 -16.21
C GLY A 382 52.40 -4.39 -15.71
N LYS A 383 51.73 -3.32 -16.13
CA LYS A 383 52.07 -1.92 -15.79
C LYS A 383 50.94 -1.22 -15.03
N ASP A 384 51.28 -0.08 -14.44
CA ASP A 384 50.32 0.88 -13.92
C ASP A 384 49.78 1.76 -15.06
N ALA A 385 48.49 1.61 -15.36
CA ALA A 385 47.76 2.32 -16.39
C ALA A 385 46.85 3.43 -15.81
N THR A 386 47.04 3.83 -14.55
CA THR A 386 46.18 4.80 -13.85
C THR A 386 46.01 6.10 -14.63
N SER A 387 47.12 6.71 -15.06
CA SER A 387 47.07 7.98 -15.78
C SER A 387 46.37 7.83 -17.13
N ALA A 388 46.69 6.76 -17.87
CA ALA A 388 46.07 6.50 -19.17
C ALA A 388 44.54 6.30 -19.04
N PHE A 389 44.09 5.61 -17.99
CA PHE A 389 42.69 5.32 -17.71
C PHE A 389 41.89 6.54 -17.23
N ASN A 390 42.53 7.47 -16.51
CA ASN A 390 41.89 8.63 -15.89
C ASN A 390 42.12 9.96 -16.65
N GLY A 391 42.32 9.91 -17.97
CA GLY A 391 42.29 11.11 -18.81
C GLY A 391 43.60 11.57 -19.45
N ALA A 392 44.74 10.92 -19.18
CA ALA A 392 45.98 11.23 -19.92
C ALA A 392 45.94 10.70 -21.37
N VAL A 393 45.19 9.63 -21.61
CA VAL A 393 44.91 9.11 -22.95
C VAL A 393 43.40 9.18 -23.22
N TYR A 394 42.60 8.65 -22.29
CA TYR A 394 41.16 8.72 -22.37
C TYR A 394 40.55 8.77 -20.97
N ALA A 395 39.60 9.69 -20.76
CA ALA A 395 38.85 9.77 -19.51
C ALA A 395 37.68 8.80 -19.60
N HIS A 396 37.81 7.63 -18.97
CA HIS A 396 36.82 6.55 -19.06
C HIS A 396 35.48 6.93 -18.42
N SER A 397 34.38 6.43 -18.99
CA SER A 397 33.03 6.68 -18.48
C SER A 397 32.72 5.86 -17.21
N ASN A 398 31.69 6.24 -16.46
CA ASN A 398 31.21 5.47 -15.30
C ASN A 398 30.94 3.98 -15.63
N ALA A 399 30.49 3.68 -16.85
CA ALA A 399 30.27 2.31 -17.28
C ALA A 399 31.59 1.52 -17.37
N ALA A 400 32.65 2.14 -17.89
CA ALA A 400 33.97 1.52 -17.96
C ALA A 400 34.60 1.36 -16.56
N HIS A 401 34.41 2.32 -15.66
CA HIS A 401 34.82 2.18 -14.25
C HIS A 401 34.08 1.02 -13.55
N ASN A 402 32.76 0.90 -13.75
CA ASN A 402 31.98 -0.21 -13.19
C ASN A 402 32.43 -1.57 -13.75
N LEU A 403 32.69 -1.65 -15.05
CA LEU A 403 33.19 -2.87 -15.68
C LEU A 403 34.56 -3.24 -15.13
N LEU A 404 35.50 -2.29 -15.06
CA LEU A 404 36.83 -2.53 -14.49
C LEU A 404 36.75 -3.05 -13.05
N ALA A 405 35.83 -2.52 -12.24
CA ALA A 405 35.63 -2.99 -10.87
C ALA A 405 35.30 -4.49 -10.78
N THR A 406 34.56 -5.05 -11.75
CA THR A 406 34.26 -6.49 -11.80
C THR A 406 35.47 -7.40 -12.05
N MET A 407 36.59 -6.82 -12.49
CA MET A 407 37.81 -7.54 -12.88
C MET A 407 38.91 -7.48 -11.80
N ARG A 408 38.63 -6.93 -10.61
CA ARG A 408 39.60 -6.80 -9.52
C ARG A 408 40.01 -8.15 -8.95
N ILE A 409 41.31 -8.32 -8.70
CA ILE A 409 41.86 -9.56 -8.11
C ILE A 409 42.78 -9.34 -6.90
N ALA A 410 43.42 -8.18 -6.76
CA ALA A 410 44.35 -7.89 -5.67
C ALA A 410 44.62 -6.38 -5.51
N VAL A 411 45.19 -6.01 -4.37
CA VAL A 411 45.73 -4.67 -4.09
C VAL A 411 47.25 -4.73 -4.13
N LEU A 412 47.89 -3.80 -4.83
CA LEU A 412 49.35 -3.69 -4.88
C LEU A 412 49.88 -2.94 -3.66
N LYS A 413 50.84 -3.53 -2.93
CA LYS A 413 51.51 -2.90 -1.79
C LYS A 413 52.56 -1.89 -2.25
N GLY A 414 52.56 -0.70 -1.64
CA GLY A 414 53.51 0.38 -1.85
C GLY A 414 52.99 1.67 -1.22
N VAL A 415 53.87 2.59 -0.79
CA VAL A 415 53.46 3.79 -0.03
C VAL A 415 52.42 4.63 -0.79
N ASP A 416 52.63 4.85 -2.08
CA ASP A 416 51.70 5.61 -2.93
C ASP A 416 50.43 4.82 -3.27
N SER A 417 50.56 3.52 -3.58
CA SER A 417 49.43 2.64 -3.87
C SER A 417 48.53 2.45 -2.66
N GLU A 418 49.08 2.29 -1.45
CA GLU A 418 48.30 2.12 -0.22
C GLU A 418 47.58 3.41 0.17
N GLN A 419 48.15 4.60 -0.05
CA GLN A 419 47.41 5.85 0.18
C GLN A 419 46.25 6.05 -0.80
N ILE A 420 46.47 5.76 -2.08
CA ILE A 420 45.43 5.83 -3.11
C ILE A 420 44.33 4.81 -2.82
N VAL A 421 44.72 3.56 -2.56
CA VAL A 421 43.79 2.49 -2.23
C VAL A 421 43.09 2.77 -0.91
N TRP A 422 43.74 3.34 0.10
CA TRP A 422 43.08 3.74 1.35
C TRP A 422 42.02 4.83 1.11
N LYS A 423 42.30 5.83 0.26
CA LYS A 423 41.28 6.83 -0.14
C LYS A 423 40.13 6.17 -0.90
N GLN A 424 40.43 5.25 -1.82
CA GLN A 424 39.41 4.51 -2.58
C GLN A 424 38.61 3.56 -1.69
N GLN A 425 39.26 2.91 -0.74
CA GLN A 425 38.67 2.07 0.27
C GLN A 425 37.82 2.91 1.22
N GLN A 426 38.17 4.15 1.58
CA GLN A 426 37.25 5.00 2.34
C GLN A 426 36.00 5.40 1.54
N MET A 427 36.11 5.48 0.21
CA MET A 427 34.96 5.70 -0.68
C MET A 427 34.12 4.43 -0.87
N GLU A 428 34.75 3.26 -0.92
CA GLU A 428 34.13 1.96 -1.18
C GLU A 428 33.66 1.24 0.10
N ASN A 429 34.56 1.09 1.09
CA ASN A 429 34.35 0.51 2.41
C ASN A 429 33.61 1.41 3.41
N LYS A 430 32.72 2.26 2.91
CA LYS A 430 31.44 2.51 3.58
C LYS A 430 30.52 1.25 3.49
N ASP A 431 31.09 0.05 3.52
CA ASP A 431 30.45 -1.26 3.52
C ASP A 431 29.52 -1.41 4.75
N ILE A 432 28.22 -1.70 4.71
CA ILE A 432 27.22 -2.20 3.75
C ILE A 432 25.86 -1.73 4.34
N PRO A 433 24.76 -1.56 3.58
CA PRO A 433 24.54 -0.56 2.51
C PRO A 433 24.66 0.86 3.08
N LEU A 434 25.15 1.83 2.29
CA LEU A 434 25.42 3.25 2.65
C LEU A 434 24.79 3.63 4.00
N LYS A 435 25.48 3.35 5.11
CA LYS A 435 24.96 3.73 6.43
C LYS A 435 24.89 5.24 6.53
N ASN A 436 25.74 5.92 5.78
CA ASN A 436 25.88 7.36 5.73
C ASN A 436 25.80 7.90 4.29
N ASP A 437 25.34 9.13 4.12
CA ASP A 437 25.26 9.85 2.83
C ASP A 437 26.64 10.35 2.35
N SER A 438 26.64 11.17 1.27
CA SER A 438 27.85 11.78 0.71
C SER A 438 28.57 12.71 1.68
N GLU A 439 27.87 13.29 2.66
CA GLU A 439 28.42 14.16 3.71
C GLU A 439 28.81 13.39 4.98
N GLY A 440 28.59 12.06 5.01
CA GLY A 440 28.91 11.22 6.16
C GLY A 440 27.81 11.17 7.23
N LYS A 441 26.61 11.72 6.98
CA LYS A 441 25.48 11.65 7.91
C LYS A 441 24.73 10.34 7.77
N LYS A 442 24.29 9.75 8.89
CA LYS A 442 23.57 8.47 8.90
C LYS A 442 22.26 8.52 8.11
N ILE A 443 22.13 7.64 7.12
CA ILE A 443 20.91 7.35 6.38
C ILE A 443 20.02 6.47 7.25
N VAL A 444 18.83 6.96 7.56
CA VAL A 444 17.77 6.18 8.17
C VAL A 444 16.91 5.59 7.06
N ARG A 445 16.60 4.28 7.12
CA ARG A 445 15.75 3.59 6.13
C ARG A 445 14.36 3.32 6.68
N SER A 446 13.41 3.06 5.78
CA SER A 446 12.05 2.69 6.18
C SER A 446 12.05 1.33 6.90
N GLY A 447 11.71 1.36 8.20
CA GLY A 447 11.75 0.21 9.10
C GLY A 447 13.03 0.07 9.93
N GLU A 448 13.96 1.03 9.84
CA GLU A 448 15.23 1.06 10.59
C GLU A 448 15.36 2.27 11.53
N GLN A 449 14.27 3.00 11.77
CA GLN A 449 14.23 4.09 12.75
C GLN A 449 14.61 3.56 14.14
N VAL A 450 15.42 4.32 14.91
CA VAL A 450 15.99 3.89 16.21
C VAL A 450 14.91 3.56 17.25
N THR A 451 13.74 4.20 17.15
CA THR A 451 12.58 3.95 18.02
C THR A 451 11.81 2.69 17.66
N LEU A 452 12.12 2.02 16.53
CA LEU A 452 11.51 0.76 16.16
C LEU A 452 12.28 -0.40 16.79
N ILE A 453 11.68 -1.00 17.81
CA ILE A 453 12.09 -2.32 18.29
C ILE A 453 11.49 -3.34 17.32
N LYS A 454 12.34 -4.06 16.57
CA LYS A 454 11.86 -5.21 15.81
C LYS A 454 11.26 -6.18 16.81
N ALA A 455 9.97 -6.46 16.69
CA ALA A 455 9.37 -7.55 17.47
C ALA A 455 10.23 -8.78 17.21
N HIS A 456 10.79 -9.37 18.27
CA HIS A 456 11.40 -10.69 18.15
C HIS A 456 10.35 -11.57 17.47
N SER A 457 10.73 -12.21 16.37
CA SER A 457 9.91 -13.30 15.85
C SER A 457 9.66 -14.21 17.04
N THR A 458 8.42 -14.30 17.51
CA THR A 458 8.00 -15.41 18.34
C THR A 458 8.05 -16.63 17.43
N THR A 459 9.27 -17.12 17.22
CA THR A 459 9.55 -18.46 16.74
C THR A 459 8.85 -19.41 17.71
N ALA A 460 8.06 -20.29 17.13
CA ALA A 460 7.59 -21.56 17.65
C ALA A 460 8.04 -21.92 19.08
N GLY A 461 7.08 -22.11 19.99
CA GLY A 461 7.30 -22.85 21.23
C GLY A 461 6.91 -22.09 22.49
N ALA A 462 5.66 -22.22 22.91
CA ALA A 462 5.32 -22.48 24.30
C ALA A 462 3.99 -23.23 24.32
N ALA A 463 4.06 -24.42 24.91
CA ALA A 463 3.15 -25.56 24.91
C ALA A 463 1.66 -25.26 25.16
#